data_AF-A0A662CZ41-F1
#
_entry.id   AF-A0A662CZ41-F1
#
_cell.length_a   1.000
_cell.length_b   1.000
_cell.length_c   1.000
_cell.angle_alpha   90.00
_cell.angle_beta   90.00
_cell.angle_gamma   90.00
#
_symmetry.space_group_name_H-M   'P 1'
#
loop_
_entity.id
_entity.type
_entity.pdbx_description
1 polymer ?
#
loop_
_entity_poly.entity_id
_entity_poly.type
_entity_poly.pdbx_seq_one_letter_code
_entity_poly.pdbx_strand_id
1 'polypeptide(L)'
;MNRKVISIICALFLMVAFQSCASKPEQTLLKRYFDAVSLKDTTTMSTMALEPLSIDFDSWKIVSISEEIMEPFKLPEMDKKEQELKKKVEESVGITLDARDALDEAKFELENARTRSARRTAKQKVDEMQQKYDEQYEKHKNLQKEYNEAKAAAAREEEIATFSLGAGELPTIRTFTGEVRYKTVEVSVKEKSGENKTYRFHLRKYDLTDESLGRHYRGRWIIEQIEEVS
;
A
#
# COMPACT_ATOMS: atom_id res chain seq x y z
N MET A 1 2.08 -58.93 17.38
CA MET A 1 2.06 -57.60 16.72
C MET A 1 2.88 -57.69 15.44
N ASN A 2 2.22 -57.62 14.27
CA ASN A 2 2.86 -57.88 12.98
C ASN A 2 3.93 -56.83 12.69
N ARG A 3 5.17 -57.25 12.40
CA ARG A 3 6.29 -56.36 12.02
C ARG A 3 5.92 -55.32 10.95
N LYS A 4 5.00 -55.68 10.05
CA LYS A 4 4.47 -54.79 9.00
C LYS A 4 3.66 -53.60 9.55
N VAL A 5 2.91 -53.80 10.64
CA VAL A 5 2.11 -52.73 11.29
C VAL A 5 3.01 -51.73 12.01
N ILE A 6 4.10 -52.20 12.62
CA ILE A 6 5.09 -51.33 13.28
C ILE A 6 5.85 -50.49 12.24
N SER A 7 6.23 -51.06 11.10
CA SER A 7 6.88 -50.30 10.02
C SER A 7 5.98 -49.24 9.38
N ILE A 8 4.68 -49.50 9.24
CA ILE A 8 3.73 -48.51 8.69
C ILE A 8 3.50 -47.36 9.66
N ILE A 9 3.40 -47.64 10.96
CA ILE A 9 3.24 -46.60 12.00
C ILE A 9 4.50 -45.74 12.11
N CYS A 10 5.70 -46.34 12.06
CA CYS A 10 6.97 -45.58 12.05
C CYS A 10 7.13 -44.72 10.78
N ALA A 11 6.73 -45.22 9.61
CA ALA A 11 6.78 -44.45 8.36
C ALA A 11 5.77 -43.27 8.37
N LEU A 12 4.59 -43.47 8.97
CA LEU A 12 3.60 -42.42 9.13
C LEU A 12 4.05 -41.34 10.14
N PHE A 13 4.71 -41.74 11.23
CA PHE A 13 5.27 -40.80 12.23
C PHE A 13 6.46 -39.99 11.69
N LEU A 14 7.27 -40.59 10.79
CA LEU A 14 8.37 -39.90 10.10
C LEU A 14 7.87 -38.84 9.11
N MET A 15 6.74 -39.06 8.42
CA MET A 15 6.15 -38.06 7.52
C MET A 15 5.60 -36.83 8.25
N VAL A 16 5.06 -36.99 9.46
CA VAL A 16 4.53 -35.86 10.25
C VAL A 16 5.66 -34.96 10.80
N ALA A 17 6.83 -35.54 11.09
CA ALA A 17 7.99 -34.78 11.59
C ALA A 17 8.59 -33.82 10.54
N PHE A 18 8.43 -34.10 9.23
CA PHE A 18 8.93 -33.23 8.16
C PHE A 18 8.06 -32.00 7.88
N GLN A 19 6.82 -31.95 8.38
CA GLN A 19 6.02 -30.72 8.30
C GLN A 19 6.38 -29.68 9.39
N SER A 20 7.21 -30.04 10.37
CA SER A 20 7.61 -29.14 11.46
C SER A 20 8.89 -28.33 11.18
N CYS A 21 9.48 -28.42 9.98
CA CYS A 21 10.56 -27.55 9.52
C CYS A 21 10.04 -26.31 8.76
N ALA A 22 8.81 -25.88 9.03
CA ALA A 22 8.41 -24.51 8.71
C ALA A 22 9.25 -23.58 9.59
N SER A 23 10.24 -22.90 8.99
CA SER A 23 10.90 -21.77 9.64
C SER A 23 9.81 -20.86 10.22
N LYS A 24 9.96 -20.43 11.48
CA LYS A 24 9.06 -19.46 12.13
C LYS A 24 9.66 -18.05 11.97
N PRO A 25 9.63 -17.44 10.76
CA PRO A 25 10.28 -16.15 10.51
C PRO A 25 9.74 -15.05 11.42
N GLU A 26 8.47 -15.17 11.86
CA GLU A 26 7.79 -14.23 12.74
C GLU A 26 8.51 -14.12 14.09
N GLN A 27 8.87 -15.28 14.67
CA GLN A 27 9.54 -15.32 15.97
C GLN A 27 10.94 -14.69 15.88
N THR A 28 11.68 -14.97 14.81
CA THR A 28 13.03 -14.41 14.61
C THR A 28 12.98 -12.90 14.35
N LEU A 29 12.03 -12.43 13.53
CA LEU A 29 11.84 -11.01 13.23
C LEU A 29 11.42 -10.24 14.47
N LEU A 30 10.38 -10.68 15.17
CA LEU A 30 9.88 -10.02 16.37
C LEU A 30 10.93 -10.02 17.48
N LYS A 31 11.69 -11.10 17.66
CA LYS A 31 12.79 -11.12 18.62
C LYS A 31 13.81 -10.04 18.34
N ARG A 32 14.29 -9.94 17.09
CA ARG A 32 15.23 -8.88 16.69
C ARG A 32 14.65 -7.48 16.87
N TYR A 33 13.36 -7.31 16.56
CA TYR A 33 12.66 -6.06 16.74
C TYR A 33 12.61 -5.63 18.21
N PHE A 34 12.12 -6.49 19.10
CA PHE A 34 12.05 -6.20 20.53
C PHE A 34 13.45 -6.05 21.16
N ASP A 35 14.44 -6.81 20.71
CA ASP A 35 15.85 -6.61 21.12
C ASP A 35 16.30 -5.17 20.76
N ALA A 36 16.03 -4.69 19.54
CA ALA A 36 16.33 -3.33 19.10
C ALA A 36 15.56 -2.26 19.89
N VAL A 37 14.27 -2.50 20.18
CA VAL A 37 13.45 -1.63 21.04
C VAL A 37 14.08 -1.51 22.43
N SER A 38 14.53 -2.62 23.02
CA SER A 38 15.15 -2.62 24.36
C SER A 38 16.44 -1.80 24.41
N LEU A 39 17.20 -1.81 23.32
CA LEU A 39 18.44 -1.05 23.14
C LEU A 39 18.21 0.39 22.68
N LYS A 40 16.95 0.79 22.43
CA LYS A 40 16.57 2.07 21.82
C LYS A 40 17.29 2.32 20.49
N ASP A 41 17.59 1.26 19.76
CA ASP A 41 18.27 1.32 18.47
C ASP A 41 17.26 1.58 17.34
N THR A 42 16.96 2.85 17.13
CA THR A 42 16.05 3.30 16.07
C THR A 42 16.56 2.94 14.67
N THR A 43 17.87 2.88 14.47
CA THR A 43 18.45 2.54 13.17
C THR A 43 18.12 1.09 12.82
N THR A 44 18.34 0.16 13.76
CA THR A 44 18.01 -1.25 13.56
C THR A 44 16.50 -1.45 13.41
N MET A 45 15.67 -0.78 14.22
CA MET A 45 14.20 -0.86 14.09
C MET A 45 13.73 -0.46 12.68
N SER A 46 14.25 0.65 12.14
CA SER A 46 13.91 1.14 10.79
C SER A 46 14.40 0.23 9.65
N THR A 47 15.21 -0.81 9.91
CA THR A 47 15.55 -1.82 8.89
C THR A 47 14.54 -2.97 8.83
N MET A 48 13.69 -3.09 9.84
CA MET A 48 12.71 -4.16 10.01
C MET A 48 11.27 -3.67 9.89
N ALA A 49 10.98 -2.45 10.36
CA ALA A 49 9.65 -1.84 10.33
C ALA A 49 9.67 -0.56 9.50
N LEU A 50 8.62 -0.36 8.69
CA LEU A 50 8.42 0.90 7.96
C LEU A 50 8.08 2.04 8.92
N GLU A 51 7.21 1.76 9.89
CA GLU A 51 6.81 2.69 10.94
C GLU A 51 7.22 2.10 12.30
N PRO A 52 8.48 2.29 12.73
CA PRO A 52 8.97 1.72 13.98
C PRO A 52 8.29 2.40 15.19
N LEU A 53 7.77 1.57 16.08
CA LEU A 53 7.16 1.98 17.35
C LEU A 53 8.04 1.54 18.53
N SER A 54 8.47 2.50 19.34
CA SER A 54 9.19 2.23 20.59
C SER A 54 8.21 1.90 21.71
N ILE A 55 8.22 0.65 22.17
CA ILE A 55 7.35 0.16 23.25
C ILE A 55 8.20 -0.01 24.52
N ASP A 56 7.74 0.51 25.67
CA ASP A 56 8.46 0.30 26.94
C ASP A 56 7.99 -1.00 27.61
N PHE A 57 8.74 -2.07 27.38
CA PHE A 57 8.37 -3.42 27.83
C PHE A 57 9.36 -4.01 28.84
N ASP A 58 8.83 -4.91 29.67
CA ASP A 58 9.58 -5.83 30.54
C ASP A 58 9.70 -7.21 29.87
N SER A 59 8.58 -7.71 29.33
CA SER A 59 8.56 -8.98 28.57
C SER A 59 7.48 -8.97 27.50
N TRP A 60 7.61 -9.85 26.51
CA TRP A 60 6.64 -10.01 25.43
C TRP A 60 6.46 -11.48 25.07
N LYS A 61 5.30 -11.83 24.50
CA LYS A 61 5.00 -13.17 23.99
C LYS A 61 4.06 -13.11 22.80
N ILE A 62 4.26 -14.01 21.84
CA ILE A 62 3.31 -14.20 20.74
C ILE A 62 2.06 -14.89 21.29
N VAL A 63 0.89 -14.30 21.02
CA VAL A 63 -0.42 -14.81 21.40
C VAL A 63 -1.04 -15.61 20.26
N SER A 64 -1.02 -15.05 19.06
CA SER A 64 -1.61 -15.66 17.88
C SER A 64 -0.80 -15.32 16.63
N ILE A 65 -0.86 -16.21 15.63
CA ILE A 65 -0.27 -16.01 14.30
C ILE A 65 -1.36 -16.38 13.30
N SER A 66 -1.64 -15.50 12.34
CA SER A 66 -2.60 -15.78 11.27
C SER A 66 -2.02 -16.78 10.25
N GLU A 67 -2.90 -17.35 9.44
CA GLU A 67 -2.47 -18.08 8.24
C GLU A 67 -1.77 -17.14 7.25
N GLU A 68 -0.88 -17.71 6.45
CA GLU A 68 -0.18 -16.99 5.38
C GLU A 68 -1.13 -16.77 4.21
N ILE A 69 -1.40 -15.51 3.87
CA ILE A 69 -2.19 -15.14 2.70
C ILE A 69 -1.20 -14.78 1.58
N MET A 70 -1.42 -15.33 0.39
CA MET A 70 -0.61 -15.05 -0.78
C MET A 70 -1.45 -14.35 -1.83
N GLU A 71 -0.98 -13.20 -2.31
CA GLU A 71 -1.63 -12.42 -3.36
C GLU A 71 -0.64 -12.09 -4.47
N PRO A 72 -1.11 -11.91 -5.72
CA PRO A 72 -0.26 -11.42 -6.79
C PRO A 72 0.24 -10.00 -6.49
N PHE A 73 1.46 -9.69 -6.94
CA PHE A 73 2.00 -8.34 -6.81
C PHE A 73 1.21 -7.34 -7.67
N LYS A 74 0.62 -6.34 -7.00
CA LYS A 74 -0.36 -5.42 -7.62
C LYS A 74 0.27 -4.14 -8.20
N LEU A 75 1.53 -3.83 -7.90
CA LEU A 75 2.17 -2.60 -8.39
C LEU A 75 2.09 -2.43 -9.92
N PRO A 76 2.25 -3.47 -10.76
CA PRO A 76 2.06 -3.32 -12.20
C PRO A 76 0.63 -2.92 -12.61
N GLU A 77 -0.39 -3.39 -11.88
CA GLU A 77 -1.79 -2.99 -12.10
C GLU A 77 -2.03 -1.56 -11.62
N MET A 78 -1.42 -1.18 -10.49
CA MET A 78 -1.49 0.18 -9.95
C MET A 78 -0.82 1.19 -10.89
N ASP A 79 0.32 0.85 -11.48
CA ASP A 79 1.01 1.69 -12.47
C ASP A 79 0.14 1.89 -13.73
N LYS A 80 -0.47 0.83 -14.26
CA LYS A 80 -1.43 0.96 -15.37
C LYS A 80 -2.57 1.92 -15.04
N LYS A 81 -3.16 1.80 -13.84
CA LYS A 81 -4.22 2.70 -13.37
C LYS A 81 -3.73 4.14 -13.22
N GLU A 82 -2.52 4.36 -12.72
CA GLU A 82 -1.88 5.67 -12.63
C GLU A 82 -1.73 6.30 -14.02
N GLN A 83 -1.21 5.56 -15.00
CA GLN A 83 -1.02 6.05 -16.38
C GLN A 83 -2.35 6.36 -17.07
N GLU A 84 -3.39 5.55 -16.85
CA GLU A 84 -4.73 5.83 -17.38
C GLU A 84 -5.34 7.09 -16.78
N LEU A 85 -5.25 7.27 -15.46
CA LEU A 85 -5.72 8.48 -14.79
C LEU A 85 -4.93 9.71 -15.22
N LYS A 86 -3.62 9.59 -15.42
CA LYS A 86 -2.78 10.68 -15.94
C LYS A 86 -3.28 11.16 -17.30
N LYS A 87 -3.56 10.25 -18.23
CA LYS A 87 -4.12 10.59 -19.55
C LYS A 87 -5.47 11.31 -19.42
N LYS A 88 -6.37 10.81 -18.58
CA LYS A 88 -7.67 11.47 -18.32
C LYS A 88 -7.51 12.88 -17.74
N VAL A 89 -6.55 13.08 -16.83
CA VAL A 89 -6.23 14.41 -16.30
C VAL A 89 -5.74 15.31 -17.43
N GLU A 90 -4.76 14.87 -18.23
CA GLU A 90 -4.22 15.63 -19.36
C GLU A 90 -5.32 16.02 -20.37
N GLU A 91 -6.21 15.09 -20.73
CA GLU A 91 -7.36 15.35 -21.60
C GLU A 91 -8.35 16.35 -20.98
N SER A 92 -8.63 16.21 -19.67
CA SER A 92 -9.58 17.09 -18.98
C SER A 92 -9.10 18.54 -18.87
N VAL A 93 -7.77 18.79 -18.87
CA VAL A 93 -7.23 20.16 -18.87
C VAL A 93 -7.72 20.94 -20.07
N GLY A 94 -7.64 20.36 -21.28
CA GLY A 94 -8.12 21.01 -22.51
C GLY A 94 -9.61 21.32 -22.44
N ILE A 95 -10.41 20.35 -22.02
CA ILE A 95 -11.88 20.49 -21.89
C ILE A 95 -12.25 21.60 -20.90
N THR A 96 -11.55 21.70 -19.77
CA THR A 96 -11.80 22.75 -18.77
C THR A 96 -11.37 24.13 -19.27
N LEU A 97 -10.26 24.22 -20.02
CA LEU A 97 -9.83 25.48 -20.64
C LEU A 97 -10.81 25.94 -21.71
N ASP A 98 -11.26 25.06 -22.61
CA ASP A 98 -12.25 25.38 -23.64
C ASP A 98 -13.57 25.88 -23.01
N ALA A 99 -14.02 25.24 -21.91
CA ALA A 99 -15.20 25.67 -21.18
C ALA A 99 -15.02 27.05 -20.51
N ARG A 100 -13.80 27.34 -20.03
CA ARG A 100 -13.45 28.65 -19.46
C ARG A 100 -13.45 29.73 -20.54
N ASP A 101 -12.85 29.46 -21.68
CA ASP A 101 -12.79 30.42 -22.79
C ASP A 101 -14.20 30.76 -23.29
N ALA A 102 -15.08 29.76 -23.42
CA ALA A 102 -16.49 29.97 -23.76
C ALA A 102 -17.26 30.82 -22.72
N LEU A 103 -16.95 30.64 -21.43
CA LEU A 103 -17.50 31.47 -20.36
C LEU A 103 -16.99 32.91 -20.43
N ASP A 104 -15.69 33.10 -20.68
CA ASP A 104 -15.09 34.43 -20.78
C ASP A 104 -15.60 35.18 -22.03
N GLU A 105 -15.81 34.49 -23.15
CA GLU A 105 -16.50 35.03 -24.32
C GLU A 105 -17.93 35.49 -23.99
N ALA A 106 -18.71 34.66 -23.28
CA ALA A 106 -20.06 35.02 -22.87
C ALA A 106 -20.08 36.23 -21.91
N LYS A 107 -19.10 36.35 -21.00
CA LYS A 107 -18.93 37.51 -20.13
C LYS A 107 -18.59 38.77 -20.92
N PHE A 108 -17.72 38.66 -21.91
CA PHE A 108 -17.37 39.77 -22.80
C PHE A 108 -18.59 40.25 -23.61
N GLU A 109 -19.44 39.34 -24.12
CA GLU A 109 -20.70 39.71 -24.78
C GLU A 109 -21.65 40.46 -23.83
N LEU A 110 -21.75 40.03 -22.57
CA LEU A 110 -22.57 40.69 -21.56
C LEU A 110 -22.08 42.11 -21.25
N GLU A 111 -20.77 42.30 -21.13
CA GLU A 111 -20.15 43.61 -20.89
C GLU A 111 -20.41 44.58 -22.05
N ASN A 112 -20.35 44.09 -23.29
CA ASN A 112 -20.56 44.90 -24.50
C ASN A 112 -22.05 45.13 -24.86
N ALA A 113 -23.00 44.48 -24.18
CA ALA A 113 -24.42 44.60 -24.48
C ALA A 113 -24.98 46.00 -24.11
N ARG A 114 -25.46 46.73 -25.12
CA ARG A 114 -25.93 48.12 -24.98
C ARG A 114 -27.42 48.27 -24.63
N THR A 115 -28.25 47.26 -24.89
CA THR A 115 -29.71 47.31 -24.66
C THR A 115 -30.14 46.38 -23.54
N ARG A 116 -31.27 46.69 -22.89
CA ARG A 116 -31.79 45.90 -21.75
C ARG A 116 -32.17 44.47 -22.15
N SER A 117 -32.68 44.27 -23.36
CA SER A 117 -33.01 42.93 -23.90
C SER A 117 -31.75 42.11 -24.23
N ALA A 118 -30.74 42.74 -24.85
CA ALA A 118 -29.47 42.09 -25.16
C ALA A 118 -28.74 41.66 -23.88
N ARG A 119 -28.71 42.53 -22.85
CA ARG A 119 -28.15 42.19 -21.53
C ARG A 119 -28.83 41.00 -20.87
N ARG A 120 -30.16 40.87 -20.99
CA ARG A 120 -30.89 39.72 -20.42
C ARG A 120 -30.51 38.41 -21.09
N THR A 121 -30.37 38.41 -22.41
CA THR A 121 -29.99 37.22 -23.19
C THR A 121 -28.54 36.82 -22.94
N ALA A 122 -27.62 37.79 -22.96
CA ALA A 122 -26.21 37.56 -22.64
C ALA A 122 -26.02 37.05 -21.20
N LYS A 123 -26.82 37.56 -20.24
CA LYS A 123 -26.80 37.04 -18.87
C LYS A 123 -27.20 35.57 -18.79
N GLN A 124 -28.25 35.17 -19.49
CA GLN A 124 -28.66 33.75 -19.55
C GLN A 124 -27.56 32.87 -20.16
N LYS A 125 -26.86 33.37 -21.20
CA LYS A 125 -25.71 32.67 -21.80
C LYS A 125 -24.54 32.54 -20.82
N VAL A 126 -24.24 33.59 -20.04
CA VAL A 126 -23.24 33.52 -18.97
C VAL A 126 -23.63 32.49 -17.91
N ASP A 127 -24.88 32.51 -17.44
CA ASP A 127 -25.36 31.56 -16.43
C ASP A 127 -25.25 30.11 -16.93
N GLU A 128 -25.59 29.84 -18.21
CA GLU A 128 -25.44 28.52 -18.83
C GLU A 128 -23.97 28.08 -18.96
N MET A 129 -23.09 28.97 -19.45
CA MET A 129 -21.66 28.66 -19.60
C MET A 129 -20.96 28.52 -18.25
N GLN A 130 -21.41 29.24 -17.22
CA GLN A 130 -20.91 29.11 -15.86
C GLN A 130 -21.23 27.72 -15.32
N GLN A 131 -22.47 27.24 -15.49
CA GLN A 131 -22.83 25.88 -15.08
C GLN A 131 -22.01 24.80 -15.78
N LYS A 132 -21.79 24.94 -17.10
CA LYS A 132 -20.95 24.02 -17.88
C LYS A 132 -19.50 24.04 -17.40
N TYR A 133 -18.93 25.22 -17.17
CA TYR A 133 -17.59 25.37 -16.63
C TYR A 133 -17.46 24.72 -15.24
N ASP A 134 -18.39 25.00 -14.33
CA ASP A 134 -18.38 24.46 -12.98
C ASP A 134 -18.45 22.92 -12.98
N GLU A 135 -19.29 22.34 -13.85
CA GLU A 135 -19.37 20.88 -14.02
C GLU A 135 -18.04 20.27 -14.50
N GLN A 136 -17.42 20.87 -15.52
CA GLN A 136 -16.14 20.38 -16.05
C GLN A 136 -15.00 20.58 -15.07
N TYR A 137 -15.02 21.69 -14.32
CA TYR A 137 -14.03 21.99 -13.30
C TYR A 137 -14.08 20.98 -12.14
N GLU A 138 -15.28 20.65 -11.63
CA GLU A 138 -15.40 19.62 -10.58
C GLU A 138 -15.01 18.23 -11.09
N LYS A 139 -15.32 17.88 -12.36
CA LYS A 139 -14.81 16.65 -12.98
C LYS A 139 -13.29 16.61 -13.03
N HIS A 140 -12.65 17.69 -13.49
CA HIS A 140 -11.19 17.80 -13.55
C HIS A 140 -10.56 17.67 -12.16
N LYS A 141 -11.11 18.37 -11.17
CA LYS A 141 -10.65 18.30 -9.78
C LYS A 141 -10.77 16.90 -9.19
N ASN A 142 -11.87 16.19 -9.45
CA ASN A 142 -12.05 14.81 -9.01
C ASN A 142 -11.03 13.87 -9.69
N LEU A 143 -10.82 14.01 -11.00
CA LEU A 143 -9.79 13.25 -11.72
C LEU A 143 -8.39 13.51 -11.17
N GLN A 144 -8.06 14.77 -10.87
CA GLN A 144 -6.78 15.13 -10.29
C GLN A 144 -6.59 14.51 -8.89
N LYS A 145 -7.65 14.49 -8.08
CA LYS A 145 -7.64 13.81 -6.78
C LYS A 145 -7.40 12.32 -6.93
N GLU A 146 -8.17 11.63 -7.79
CA GLU A 146 -8.02 10.20 -8.05
C GLU A 146 -6.62 9.85 -8.56
N TYR A 147 -6.07 10.66 -9.47
CA TYR A 147 -4.71 10.50 -9.96
C TYR A 147 -3.68 10.62 -8.84
N ASN A 148 -3.79 11.64 -7.98
CA ASN A 148 -2.87 11.85 -6.87
C ASN A 148 -2.95 10.69 -5.85
N GLU A 149 -4.15 10.20 -5.56
CA GLU A 149 -4.35 9.04 -4.68
C GLU A 149 -3.75 7.76 -5.28
N ALA A 150 -3.97 7.51 -6.58
CA ALA A 150 -3.39 6.36 -7.27
C ALA A 150 -1.85 6.42 -7.29
N LYS A 151 -1.29 7.59 -7.61
CA LYS A 151 0.16 7.83 -7.60
C LYS A 151 0.76 7.62 -6.21
N ALA A 152 0.12 8.15 -5.16
CA ALA A 152 0.58 7.98 -3.79
C ALA A 152 0.49 6.51 -3.35
N ALA A 153 -0.57 5.81 -3.73
CA ALA A 153 -0.72 4.38 -3.43
C ALA A 153 0.37 3.54 -4.14
N ALA A 154 0.63 3.80 -5.42
CA ALA A 154 1.68 3.10 -6.17
C ALA A 154 3.07 3.37 -5.58
N ALA A 155 3.37 4.62 -5.23
CA ALA A 155 4.64 4.99 -4.60
C ALA A 155 4.83 4.32 -3.23
N ARG A 156 3.78 4.23 -2.40
CA ARG A 156 3.84 3.49 -1.13
C ARG A 156 4.11 2.01 -1.35
N GLU A 157 3.39 1.37 -2.27
CA GLU A 157 3.59 -0.05 -2.56
C GLU A 157 5.00 -0.33 -3.11
N GLU A 158 5.53 0.58 -3.95
CA GLU A 158 6.91 0.56 -4.44
C GLU A 158 7.95 0.67 -3.32
N GLU A 159 7.73 1.56 -2.35
CA GLU A 159 8.59 1.71 -1.16
C GLU A 159 8.58 0.45 -0.29
N ILE A 160 7.38 -0.08 0.02
CA ILE A 160 7.20 -1.30 0.83
C ILE A 160 7.90 -2.49 0.16
N ALA A 161 7.69 -2.68 -1.16
CA ALA A 161 8.30 -3.76 -1.92
C ALA A 161 9.83 -3.65 -1.92
N THR A 162 10.35 -2.45 -2.21
CA THR A 162 11.80 -2.16 -2.20
C THR A 162 12.41 -2.42 -0.83
N PHE A 163 11.73 -2.01 0.23
CA PHE A 163 12.16 -2.22 1.61
C PHE A 163 12.29 -3.71 1.94
N SER A 164 11.30 -4.53 1.56
CA SER A 164 11.33 -5.98 1.73
C SER A 164 12.46 -6.63 0.92
N LEU A 165 12.67 -6.21 -0.34
CA LEU A 165 13.71 -6.78 -1.18
C LEU A 165 15.14 -6.42 -0.72
N GLY A 166 15.32 -5.28 -0.06
CA GLY A 166 16.63 -4.87 0.49
C GLY A 166 17.71 -4.62 -0.57
N ALA A 167 17.32 -4.44 -1.83
CA ALA A 167 18.22 -4.34 -2.97
C ALA A 167 18.63 -2.89 -3.33
N GLY A 168 18.28 -1.91 -2.49
CA GLY A 168 18.38 -0.49 -2.84
C GLY A 168 17.32 -0.10 -3.89
N GLU A 169 17.55 0.98 -4.64
CA GLU A 169 16.63 1.40 -5.70
C GLU A 169 16.52 0.36 -6.81
N LEU A 170 15.29 0.00 -7.17
CA LEU A 170 14.96 -0.93 -8.25
C LEU A 170 14.13 -0.19 -9.31
N PRO A 171 14.75 0.43 -10.33
CA PRO A 171 14.05 1.30 -11.27
C PRO A 171 12.93 0.61 -12.07
N THR A 172 13.02 -0.71 -12.24
CA THR A 172 12.07 -1.54 -13.01
C THR A 172 11.07 -2.29 -12.12
N ILE A 173 11.00 -1.99 -10.81
CA ILE A 173 10.13 -2.73 -9.88
C ILE A 173 8.65 -2.71 -10.28
N ARG A 174 8.19 -1.64 -10.96
CA ARG A 174 6.82 -1.51 -11.48
C ARG A 174 6.48 -2.54 -12.56
N THR A 175 7.46 -3.19 -13.18
CA THR A 175 7.26 -4.24 -14.18
C THR A 175 7.49 -5.65 -13.62
N PHE A 176 7.82 -5.78 -12.34
CA PHE A 176 8.10 -7.09 -11.75
C PHE A 176 6.81 -7.91 -11.63
N THR A 177 6.98 -9.22 -11.66
CA THR A 177 5.91 -10.20 -11.43
C THR A 177 6.21 -10.97 -10.14
N GLY A 178 5.21 -11.59 -9.53
CA GLY A 178 5.42 -12.45 -8.38
C GLY A 178 4.32 -12.34 -7.34
N GLU A 179 4.68 -12.71 -6.11
CA GLU A 179 3.75 -12.91 -5.02
C GLU A 179 4.13 -12.06 -3.80
N VAL A 180 3.09 -11.58 -3.13
CA VAL A 180 3.18 -10.91 -1.83
C VAL A 180 2.54 -11.81 -0.80
N ARG A 181 3.27 -12.04 0.29
CA ARG A 181 2.85 -12.87 1.41
C ARG A 181 2.53 -11.99 2.61
N TYR A 182 1.41 -12.25 3.24
CA TYR A 182 0.90 -11.50 4.37
C TYR A 182 0.74 -12.42 5.56
N LYS A 183 1.11 -11.91 6.73
CA LYS A 183 0.82 -12.52 8.03
C LYS A 183 0.53 -11.46 9.06
N THR A 184 -0.33 -11.80 9.99
CA THR A 184 -0.62 -10.98 11.15
C THR A 184 -0.20 -11.73 12.40
N VAL A 185 0.50 -11.05 13.31
CA VAL A 185 0.96 -11.64 14.57
C VAL A 185 0.52 -10.78 15.73
N GLU A 186 -0.22 -11.36 16.67
CA GLU A 186 -0.60 -10.67 17.89
C GLU A 186 0.40 -10.99 19.00
N VAL A 187 0.90 -9.94 19.65
CA VAL A 187 1.93 -9.99 20.66
C VAL A 187 1.40 -9.33 21.93
N SER A 188 1.38 -10.08 23.03
CA SER A 188 1.12 -9.53 24.35
C SER A 188 2.42 -9.02 24.94
N VAL A 189 2.43 -7.75 25.29
CA VAL A 189 3.55 -7.03 25.87
C VAL A 189 3.20 -6.63 27.30
N LYS A 190 4.05 -7.02 28.24
CA LYS A 190 3.99 -6.55 29.62
C LYS A 190 4.86 -5.32 29.74
N GLU A 191 4.25 -4.17 30.03
CA GLU A 191 4.96 -2.92 30.25
C GLU A 191 5.67 -2.90 31.62
N LYS A 192 6.66 -2.03 31.76
CA LYS A 192 7.33 -1.78 33.05
C LYS A 192 6.39 -1.16 34.10
N SER A 193 5.31 -0.53 33.66
CA SER A 193 4.20 -0.04 34.49
C SER A 193 3.42 -1.18 35.17
N GLY A 194 3.55 -2.42 34.68
CA GLY A 194 2.81 -3.60 35.14
C GLY A 194 1.54 -3.87 34.32
N GLU A 195 1.19 -3.01 33.37
CA GLU A 195 0.06 -3.21 32.46
C GLU A 195 0.42 -4.20 31.34
N ASN A 196 -0.57 -4.98 30.88
CA ASN A 196 -0.42 -5.85 29.72
C ASN A 196 -1.21 -5.27 28.55
N LYS A 197 -0.51 -4.97 27.46
CA LYS A 197 -1.10 -4.52 26.19
C LYS A 197 -0.91 -5.56 25.11
N THR A 198 -1.82 -5.61 24.15
CA THR A 198 -1.70 -6.49 22.99
C THR A 198 -1.45 -5.64 21.76
N TYR A 199 -0.45 -6.01 20.97
CA TYR A 199 -0.10 -5.35 19.73
C TYR A 199 -0.26 -6.32 18.55
N ARG A 200 -0.81 -5.83 17.45
CA ARG A 200 -0.92 -6.55 16.18
C ARG A 200 0.15 -6.05 15.22
N PHE A 201 1.01 -6.98 14.79
CA PHE A 201 2.05 -6.73 13.81
C PHE A 201 1.58 -7.25 12.45
N HIS A 202 1.52 -6.35 11.48
CA HIS A 202 1.26 -6.69 10.08
C HIS A 202 2.58 -6.96 9.39
N LEU A 203 2.80 -8.23 9.03
CA LEU A 203 4.02 -8.69 8.38
C LEU A 203 3.77 -8.88 6.90
N ARG A 204 4.73 -8.43 6.09
CA ARG A 204 4.69 -8.58 4.64
C ARG A 204 6.01 -9.09 4.11
N LYS A 205 5.97 -9.90 3.05
CA LYS A 205 7.15 -10.38 2.32
C LYS A 205 6.87 -10.39 0.82
N TYR A 206 7.86 -9.99 0.03
CA TYR A 206 7.77 -9.97 -1.43
C TYR A 206 8.70 -11.02 -2.01
N ASP A 207 8.18 -11.85 -2.93
CA ASP A 207 8.98 -12.74 -3.76
C ASP A 207 8.70 -12.36 -5.22
N LEU A 208 9.60 -11.55 -5.80
CA LEU A 208 9.39 -10.89 -7.08
C LEU A 208 10.42 -11.34 -8.12
N THR A 209 10.07 -11.22 -9.39
CA THR A 209 10.92 -11.57 -10.52
C THR A 209 10.95 -10.40 -11.50
N ASP A 210 12.17 -9.99 -11.85
CA ASP A 210 12.41 -9.12 -12.98
C ASP A 210 12.51 -9.98 -14.24
N GLU A 211 11.44 -10.01 -15.02
CA GLU A 211 11.39 -10.75 -16.29
C GLU A 211 12.37 -10.18 -17.33
N SER A 212 12.70 -8.88 -17.25
CA SER A 212 13.60 -8.23 -18.21
C SER A 212 15.06 -8.64 -18.01
N LEU A 213 15.45 -8.85 -16.75
CA LEU A 213 16.80 -9.27 -16.35
C LEU A 213 16.89 -10.76 -16.00
N GLY A 214 15.76 -11.49 -16.01
CA GLY A 214 15.68 -12.88 -15.57
C GLY A 214 16.11 -13.08 -14.11
N ARG A 215 15.97 -12.06 -13.26
CA ARG A 215 16.47 -12.07 -11.88
C ARG A 215 15.33 -12.24 -10.90
N HIS A 216 15.45 -13.24 -10.05
CA HIS A 216 14.51 -13.46 -8.95
C HIS A 216 15.01 -12.81 -7.65
N TYR A 217 14.16 -12.01 -7.04
CA TYR A 217 14.37 -11.32 -5.79
C TYR A 217 13.52 -11.95 -4.69
N ARG A 218 14.18 -12.51 -3.68
CA ARG A 218 13.52 -13.05 -2.48
C ARG A 218 13.63 -12.04 -1.36
N GLY A 219 12.53 -11.39 -1.04
CA GLY A 219 12.45 -10.41 0.03
C GLY A 219 12.54 -11.03 1.42
N ARG A 220 12.78 -10.17 2.40
CA ARG A 220 12.67 -10.53 3.83
C ARG A 220 11.28 -10.17 4.34
N TRP A 221 10.85 -10.84 5.40
CA TRP A 221 9.70 -10.40 6.17
C TRP A 221 10.00 -9.05 6.80
N ILE A 222 9.08 -8.11 6.63
CA ILE A 222 9.13 -6.76 7.19
C ILE A 222 7.85 -6.53 8.01
N ILE A 223 7.94 -5.62 8.98
CA ILE A 223 6.79 -5.11 9.70
C ILE A 223 6.27 -3.91 8.91
N GLU A 224 5.11 -4.09 8.30
CA GLU A 224 4.43 -3.01 7.58
C GLU A 224 3.83 -2.01 8.56
N GLN A 225 3.14 -2.51 9.58
CA GLN A 225 2.39 -1.68 10.53
C GLN A 225 2.31 -2.38 11.90
N ILE A 226 2.22 -1.58 12.96
CA ILE A 226 2.03 -2.03 14.34
C ILE A 226 0.81 -1.31 14.91
N GLU A 227 -0.16 -2.05 15.40
CA GLU A 227 -1.40 -1.51 15.97
C GLU A 227 -1.58 -2.00 17.41
N GLU A 228 -2.11 -1.16 18.30
CA GLU A 228 -2.53 -1.59 19.64
C GLU A 228 -3.94 -2.18 19.56
N VAL A 229 -4.10 -3.41 20.04
CA VAL A 229 -5.38 -4.11 20.15
C VAL A 229 -5.88 -3.90 21.57
N SER A 230 -6.85 -2.98 21.71
CA SER A 230 -7.55 -2.69 22.97
C SER A 230 -8.42 -3.86 23.44
#